data_AF-A0A433TU42-F1
#
_entry.id   AF-A0A433TU42-F1
#
_cell.length_a   1.000
_cell.length_b   1.000
_cell.length_c   1.000
_cell.angle_alpha   90.00
_cell.angle_beta   90.00
_cell.angle_gamma   90.00
#
_symmetry.space_group_name_H-M   'P 1'
#
loop_
_entity.id
_entity.type
_entity.pdbx_description
1 polymer ?
#
loop_
_entity_poly.entity_id
_entity_poly.type
_entity_poly.pdbx_seq_one_letter_code
_entity_poly.pdbx_strand_id
1 'polypeptide(L)'
;MAALRRSLAEDKVDHYNHIWSVLFLLTLATVTWLLPLSPHVQPQSQPAASSASPIVISQVVSSKRIPRFEAQCWCPVEFTGSMEAYAQATCGAAYNLALQGVDAGDESIGASLYDIPMDNLIPRDKSNFKFKPNVIKSGASTPEVKVNNPQSLYTKQREKRDSARYFISTKTPFALFLLAICLKIPYLVWSLLSTLAGSINIDQTLSSAKAGTGLSHESRRQLHSELASAAADKVRTCSWISSGLYLLLKVLMCVAVIAELVVVHTSLLPQARSLEDDLNTEDPNSDMVAFVNTALDAMKGAAYNKSTDDKVHLLNQILLCELPIRQLQNVQTFLLQCSFRAEREPVQMVDSTPTAGAQSPQGLMGMYVSLYLIVQTFLVALTVVNVSSLLVWLLKLVAQPCGPTASLPVDARLLVYMAQENAGPEVVAAFSHSRVWEKGDGKESIPLSE
;
A
#
# COMPACT_ATOMS: atom_id res chain seq x y z
N MET A 1 9.07 -27.94 16.92
CA MET A 1 9.53 -27.43 18.23
C MET A 1 11.05 -27.18 18.31
N ALA A 2 11.91 -27.85 17.52
CA ALA A 2 13.37 -27.61 17.56
C ALA A 2 13.82 -26.20 17.09
N ALA A 3 13.07 -25.54 16.21
CA ALA A 3 13.44 -24.23 15.63
C ALA A 3 13.40 -23.04 16.61
N LEU A 4 12.82 -23.22 17.80
CA LEU A 4 12.74 -22.18 18.85
C LEU A 4 13.66 -22.46 20.03
N ARG A 5 14.50 -23.50 19.95
CA ARG A 5 15.41 -23.83 21.05
C ARG A 5 16.45 -22.70 21.17
N ARG A 6 16.48 -22.06 22.34
CA ARG A 6 17.47 -21.05 22.68
C ARG A 6 18.87 -21.67 22.73
N SER A 7 19.80 -21.11 21.96
CA SER A 7 21.22 -21.42 22.07
C SER A 7 21.76 -20.91 23.41
N LEU A 8 22.62 -21.69 24.05
CA LEU A 8 23.34 -21.30 25.27
C LEU A 8 24.55 -20.41 24.95
N ALA A 9 24.91 -20.29 23.66
CA ALA A 9 25.93 -19.36 23.19
C ALA A 9 25.40 -17.93 22.95
N GLU A 10 24.12 -17.68 23.21
CA GLU A 10 23.47 -16.38 23.07
C GLU A 10 23.09 -15.82 24.44
N ASP A 11 23.24 -14.50 24.60
CA ASP A 11 22.63 -13.83 25.75
C ASP A 11 21.10 -13.77 25.61
N LYS A 12 20.41 -13.30 26.65
CA LYS A 12 18.94 -13.16 26.59
C LYS A 12 18.52 -12.17 25.51
N VAL A 13 19.27 -11.09 25.37
CA VAL A 13 18.93 -9.95 24.49
C VAL A 13 19.00 -10.36 23.02
N ASP A 14 20.03 -11.08 22.61
CA ASP A 14 20.22 -11.59 21.26
C ASP A 14 19.09 -12.53 20.88
N HIS A 15 18.75 -13.45 21.78
CA HIS A 15 17.63 -14.36 21.59
C HIS A 15 16.31 -13.61 21.38
N TYR A 16 16.05 -12.58 22.20
CA TYR A 16 14.88 -11.72 22.00
C TYR A 16 14.92 -10.99 20.66
N ASN A 17 16.05 -10.39 20.31
CA ASN A 17 16.15 -9.56 19.11
C ASN A 17 16.01 -10.34 17.81
N HIS A 18 16.68 -11.49 17.69
CA HIS A 18 16.71 -12.20 16.40
C HIS A 18 15.59 -13.25 16.24
N ILE A 19 14.84 -13.58 17.31
CA ILE A 19 13.64 -14.43 17.24
C ILE A 19 12.38 -13.59 17.35
N TRP A 20 12.20 -12.87 18.45
CA TRP A 20 10.93 -12.19 18.72
C TRP A 20 10.73 -10.98 17.83
N SER A 21 11.76 -10.18 17.55
CA SER A 21 11.62 -9.05 16.61
C SER A 21 11.36 -9.52 15.19
N VAL A 22 12.03 -10.59 14.75
CA VAL A 22 11.79 -11.21 13.44
C VAL A 22 10.37 -11.77 13.36
N LEU A 23 9.92 -12.52 14.36
CA LEU A 23 8.54 -13.03 14.41
C LEU A 23 7.51 -11.90 14.42
N PHE A 24 7.76 -10.83 15.17
CA PHE A 24 6.89 -9.65 15.21
C PHE A 24 6.77 -9.01 13.82
N LEU A 25 7.89 -8.72 13.15
CA LEU A 25 7.88 -8.12 11.82
C LEU A 25 7.27 -9.06 10.75
N LEU A 26 7.51 -10.38 10.83
CA LEU A 26 6.88 -11.36 9.94
C LEU A 26 5.37 -11.44 10.17
N THR A 27 4.92 -11.35 11.43
CA THR A 27 3.50 -11.33 11.76
C THR A 27 2.86 -10.06 11.20
N LEU A 28 3.49 -8.89 11.36
CA LEU A 28 3.02 -7.65 10.75
C LEU A 28 3.01 -7.72 9.22
N ALA A 29 4.05 -8.26 8.59
CA ALA A 29 4.11 -8.47 7.15
C ALA A 29 2.95 -9.37 6.66
N THR A 30 2.69 -10.46 7.37
CA THR A 30 1.58 -11.38 7.05
C THR A 30 0.22 -10.72 7.22
N VAL A 31 0.01 -10.00 8.33
CA VAL A 31 -1.25 -9.28 8.59
C VAL A 31 -1.49 -8.19 7.55
N THR A 32 -0.48 -7.39 7.23
CA THR A 32 -0.57 -6.34 6.19
C THR A 32 -0.76 -6.90 4.78
N TRP A 33 -0.27 -8.11 4.51
CA TRP A 33 -0.49 -8.80 3.24
C TRP A 33 -1.90 -9.39 3.13
N LEU A 34 -2.46 -9.88 4.23
CA LEU A 34 -3.82 -10.44 4.27
C LEU A 34 -4.92 -9.37 4.36
N LEU A 35 -4.61 -8.17 4.88
CA LEU A 35 -5.55 -7.06 5.03
C LEU A 35 -6.31 -6.70 3.74
N PRO A 36 -5.65 -6.55 2.57
CA PRO A 36 -6.33 -6.30 1.29
C PRO A 36 -7.24 -7.44 0.81
N LEU A 37 -7.02 -8.67 1.28
CA LEU A 37 -7.84 -9.84 0.94
C LEU A 37 -9.08 -9.97 1.82
N SER A 38 -9.18 -9.14 2.87
CA SER A 38 -10.34 -9.14 3.75
C SER A 38 -11.60 -8.69 3.00
N PRO A 39 -12.72 -9.43 3.10
CA PRO A 39 -13.98 -9.07 2.43
C PRO A 39 -14.55 -7.72 2.90
N HIS A 40 -14.11 -7.20 4.04
CA HIS A 40 -14.47 -5.86 4.52
C HIS A 40 -13.76 -4.71 3.80
N VAL A 41 -12.70 -4.99 3.03
CA VAL A 41 -11.89 -3.98 2.31
C VAL A 41 -12.13 -4.04 0.80
N GLN A 42 -12.91 -5.01 0.31
CA GLN A 42 -13.28 -5.02 -1.11
C GLN A 42 -14.14 -3.79 -1.42
N PRO A 43 -13.71 -2.91 -2.34
CA PRO A 43 -14.59 -1.88 -2.85
C PRO A 43 -15.76 -2.62 -3.48
N GLN A 44 -16.97 -2.29 -3.01
CA GLN A 44 -18.23 -2.76 -3.56
C GLN A 44 -18.15 -2.57 -5.07
N SER A 45 -17.85 -3.65 -5.79
CA SER A 45 -18.00 -3.68 -7.23
C SER A 45 -19.47 -3.42 -7.44
N GLN A 46 -19.78 -2.30 -8.08
CA GLN A 46 -21.14 -2.02 -8.53
C GLN A 46 -21.70 -3.33 -9.10
N PRO A 47 -22.84 -3.83 -8.61
CA PRO A 47 -23.42 -5.02 -9.18
C PRO A 47 -23.57 -4.75 -10.67
N ALA A 48 -22.93 -5.58 -11.49
CA ALA A 48 -23.16 -5.60 -12.92
C ALA A 48 -24.67 -5.67 -13.09
N ALA A 49 -25.24 -4.60 -13.62
CA ALA A 49 -26.65 -4.53 -14.00
C ALA A 49 -26.90 -5.72 -14.92
N SER A 50 -27.50 -6.76 -14.37
CA SER A 50 -27.98 -7.90 -15.11
C SER A 50 -29.28 -7.48 -15.79
N SER A 51 -29.40 -7.89 -17.05
CA SER A 51 -30.59 -7.83 -17.91
C SER A 51 -31.04 -6.46 -18.41
N ALA A 52 -30.41 -6.02 -19.51
CA ALA A 52 -31.05 -5.88 -20.83
C ALA A 52 -30.26 -4.85 -21.64
N SER A 53 -29.42 -5.34 -22.55
CA SER A 53 -28.64 -4.53 -23.47
C SER A 53 -29.57 -3.82 -24.47
N PRO A 54 -29.49 -2.49 -24.68
CA PRO A 54 -29.64 -1.94 -26.00
C PRO A 54 -28.26 -1.90 -26.66
N ILE A 55 -28.26 -2.26 -27.93
CA ILE A 55 -27.12 -2.37 -28.84
C ILE A 55 -26.26 -1.10 -28.78
N VAL A 56 -25.04 -1.22 -28.23
CA VAL A 56 -24.02 -0.17 -28.26
C VAL A 56 -23.37 -0.21 -29.66
N ILE A 57 -23.82 0.68 -30.54
CA ILE A 57 -23.10 0.98 -31.79
C ILE A 57 -22.05 2.05 -31.47
N SER A 58 -20.82 1.73 -31.84
CA SER A 58 -19.57 2.49 -31.67
C SER A 58 -19.73 4.00 -31.62
N GLN A 59 -19.53 4.57 -30.43
CA GLN A 59 -19.35 6.01 -30.27
C GLN A 59 -17.98 6.40 -30.83
N VAL A 60 -18.02 7.19 -31.90
CA VAL A 60 -16.90 7.99 -32.39
C VAL A 60 -16.40 8.84 -31.22
N VAL A 61 -15.14 8.62 -30.86
CA VAL A 61 -14.41 9.37 -29.84
C VAL A 61 -14.28 10.81 -30.35
N SER A 62 -14.99 11.76 -29.73
CA SER A 62 -14.72 13.18 -29.89
C SER A 62 -14.68 13.88 -28.53
N SER A 63 -13.52 14.47 -28.27
CA SER A 63 -13.11 15.16 -27.04
C SER A 63 -13.78 16.53 -26.91
N LYS A 64 -15.04 16.55 -26.48
CA LYS A 64 -15.70 17.70 -25.85
C LYS A 64 -17.02 17.18 -25.31
N ARG A 65 -17.12 16.92 -24.00
CA ARG A 65 -18.35 16.37 -23.41
C ARG A 65 -19.40 17.49 -23.35
N ILE A 66 -20.13 17.66 -24.46
CA ILE A 66 -21.39 18.43 -24.51
C ILE A 66 -22.35 17.73 -23.53
N PRO A 67 -23.06 18.46 -22.65
CA PRO A 67 -24.06 17.86 -21.76
C PRO A 67 -25.05 17.03 -22.58
N ARG A 68 -25.35 15.81 -22.12
CA ARG A 68 -26.37 14.98 -22.76
C ARG A 68 -27.75 15.54 -22.44
N PHE A 69 -28.62 15.55 -23.44
CA PHE A 69 -30.01 15.95 -23.28
C PHE A 69 -30.92 14.74 -23.43
N GLU A 70 -31.92 14.66 -22.55
CA GLU A 70 -33.04 13.74 -22.62
C GLU A 70 -34.22 14.43 -23.30
N ALA A 71 -34.95 13.69 -24.14
CA ALA A 71 -36.16 14.17 -24.78
C ALA A 71 -37.39 13.64 -24.06
N GLN A 72 -38.36 14.52 -23.80
CA GLN A 72 -39.70 14.15 -23.37
C GLN A 72 -40.67 14.50 -24.50
N CYS A 73 -41.18 13.48 -25.17
CA CYS A 73 -41.99 13.61 -26.39
C CYS A 73 -43.47 13.35 -26.13
N TRP A 74 -44.33 14.17 -26.74
CA TRP A 74 -45.78 13.95 -26.79
C TRP A 74 -46.08 12.83 -27.79
N CYS A 75 -46.24 11.60 -27.28
CA CYS A 75 -46.50 10.41 -28.09
C CYS A 75 -48.01 10.21 -28.30
N PRO A 76 -48.44 9.61 -29.44
CA PRO A 76 -49.83 9.21 -29.65
C PRO A 76 -50.31 8.19 -28.60
N VAL A 77 -51.62 8.16 -28.35
CA VAL A 77 -52.22 7.27 -27.33
C VAL A 77 -52.06 5.79 -27.66
N GLU A 78 -51.81 5.46 -28.93
CA GLU A 78 -51.57 4.10 -29.40
C GLU A 78 -50.17 3.57 -29.04
N PHE A 79 -49.25 4.45 -28.59
CA PHE A 79 -47.90 4.04 -28.22
C PHE A 79 -47.92 3.30 -26.88
N THR A 80 -47.28 2.13 -26.84
CA THR A 80 -46.99 1.43 -25.59
C THR A 80 -45.84 2.10 -24.85
N GLY A 81 -45.67 1.86 -23.54
CA GLY A 81 -44.56 2.45 -22.77
C GLY A 81 -43.17 2.17 -23.37
N SER A 82 -42.97 1.02 -24.01
CA SER A 82 -41.72 0.73 -24.75
C SER A 82 -41.56 1.56 -26.03
N MET A 83 -42.65 1.88 -26.72
CA MET A 83 -42.63 2.74 -27.91
C MET A 83 -42.37 4.20 -27.52
N GLU A 84 -42.92 4.65 -26.40
CA GLU A 84 -42.64 5.98 -25.83
C GLU A 84 -41.15 6.10 -25.45
N ALA A 85 -40.62 5.12 -24.72
CA ALA A 85 -39.20 5.09 -24.35
C ALA A 85 -38.28 5.07 -25.58
N TYR A 86 -38.65 4.30 -26.61
CA TYR A 86 -37.93 4.29 -27.89
C TYR A 86 -37.95 5.65 -28.58
N ALA A 87 -39.12 6.30 -28.66
CA ALA A 87 -39.27 7.61 -29.27
C ALA A 87 -38.43 8.68 -28.54
N GLN A 88 -38.50 8.70 -27.21
CA GLN A 88 -37.71 9.62 -26.36
C GLN A 88 -36.20 9.40 -26.53
N ALA A 89 -35.73 8.15 -26.50
CA ALA A 89 -34.32 7.84 -26.71
C ALA A 89 -33.83 8.24 -28.10
N THR A 90 -34.61 7.95 -29.15
CA THR A 90 -34.25 8.23 -30.54
C THR A 90 -34.22 9.74 -30.81
N CYS A 91 -35.24 10.48 -30.37
CA CYS A 91 -35.29 11.93 -30.51
C CYS A 91 -34.21 12.64 -29.67
N GLY A 92 -33.94 12.14 -28.46
CA GLY A 92 -32.85 12.65 -27.60
C GLY A 92 -31.48 12.45 -28.26
N ALA A 93 -31.22 11.27 -28.84
CA ALA A 93 -30.00 11.01 -29.58
C ALA A 93 -29.84 11.94 -30.80
N ALA A 94 -30.92 12.15 -31.56
CA ALA A 94 -30.92 13.08 -32.69
C ALA A 94 -30.57 14.52 -32.27
N TYR A 95 -31.06 14.99 -31.12
CA TYR A 95 -30.75 16.33 -30.61
C TYR A 95 -29.29 16.45 -30.18
N ASN A 96 -28.78 15.44 -29.49
CA ASN A 96 -27.38 15.38 -29.09
C ASN A 96 -26.42 15.35 -30.30
N LEU A 97 -26.80 14.71 -31.40
CA LEU A 97 -26.05 14.74 -32.68
C LEU A 97 -26.12 16.11 -33.35
N ALA A 98 -27.31 16.74 -33.39
CA ALA A 98 -27.48 18.07 -33.95
C ALA A 98 -26.58 19.10 -33.24
N LEU A 99 -26.47 19.01 -31.91
CA LEU A 99 -25.54 19.84 -31.10
C LEU A 99 -24.07 19.64 -31.45
N GLN A 100 -23.70 18.47 -31.96
CA GLN A 100 -22.34 18.18 -32.45
C GLN A 100 -22.11 18.69 -33.89
N GLY A 101 -23.13 19.26 -34.52
CA GLY A 101 -23.09 19.69 -35.93
C GLY A 101 -23.22 18.52 -36.91
N VAL A 102 -23.66 17.35 -36.44
CA VAL A 102 -23.94 16.17 -37.27
C VAL A 102 -25.42 16.16 -37.63
N ASP A 103 -25.73 15.87 -38.90
CA ASP A 103 -27.11 15.79 -39.35
C ASP A 103 -27.72 14.43 -38.97
N ALA A 104 -28.62 14.43 -37.97
CA ALA A 104 -29.26 13.23 -37.46
C ALA A 104 -30.18 12.51 -38.48
N GLY A 105 -30.63 13.21 -39.53
CA GLY A 105 -31.53 12.65 -40.53
C GLY A 105 -30.85 11.74 -41.56
N ASP A 106 -29.56 11.94 -41.81
CA ASP A 106 -28.79 11.20 -42.83
C ASP A 106 -27.99 10.04 -42.23
N GLU A 107 -27.68 10.07 -40.93
CA GLU A 107 -26.92 9.03 -40.24
C GLU A 107 -27.79 8.18 -39.30
N SER A 108 -28.13 6.95 -39.75
CA SER A 108 -28.46 5.72 -39.00
C SER A 108 -29.48 5.68 -37.84
N ILE A 109 -29.83 6.80 -37.19
CA ILE A 109 -30.75 6.87 -36.04
C ILE A 109 -32.19 7.10 -36.50
N GLY A 110 -32.37 7.59 -37.73
CA GLY A 110 -33.67 7.68 -38.41
C GLY A 110 -34.52 8.89 -38.02
N ALA A 111 -34.30 9.54 -36.88
CA ALA A 111 -35.08 10.71 -36.48
C ALA A 111 -34.52 12.03 -37.01
N SER A 112 -35.39 12.89 -37.54
CA SER A 112 -35.05 14.26 -37.96
C SER A 112 -35.70 15.30 -37.05
N LEU A 113 -34.99 16.39 -36.76
CA LEU A 113 -35.47 17.46 -35.89
C LEU A 113 -35.80 18.72 -36.70
N TYR A 114 -36.89 19.38 -36.33
CA TYR A 114 -37.37 20.60 -36.96
C TYR A 114 -37.75 21.64 -35.91
N ASP A 115 -37.50 22.91 -36.23
CA ASP A 115 -38.03 24.02 -35.44
C ASP A 115 -39.55 24.14 -35.62
N ILE A 116 -40.26 24.59 -34.59
CA ILE A 116 -41.71 24.84 -34.66
C ILE A 116 -41.94 26.19 -35.35
N PRO A 117 -42.52 26.24 -36.57
CA PRO A 117 -42.89 27.51 -37.17
C PRO A 117 -44.03 28.14 -36.36
N MET A 118 -43.91 29.44 -36.05
CA MET A 118 -44.95 30.20 -35.34
C MET A 118 -46.26 30.30 -36.14
N ASP A 119 -46.20 30.07 -37.46
CA ASP A 119 -47.36 30.05 -38.34
C ASP A 119 -47.82 28.59 -38.54
N ASN A 120 -49.02 28.28 -38.03
CA ASN A 120 -49.63 26.95 -37.79
C ASN A 120 -49.82 26.00 -39.01
N LEU A 121 -49.02 26.09 -40.07
CA LEU A 121 -49.09 25.23 -41.24
C LEU A 121 -47.72 24.64 -41.52
N ILE A 122 -47.53 23.35 -41.21
CA ILE A 122 -46.32 22.60 -41.55
C ILE A 122 -46.16 22.63 -43.09
N PRO A 123 -45.16 23.33 -43.65
CA PRO A 123 -45.02 23.43 -45.09
C PRO A 123 -44.63 22.07 -45.69
N ARG A 124 -45.10 21.77 -46.92
CA ARG A 124 -44.72 20.53 -47.64
C ARG A 124 -43.21 20.42 -47.86
N ASP A 125 -42.50 21.55 -47.90
CA ASP A 125 -41.05 21.60 -48.01
C ASP A 125 -40.42 21.76 -46.62
N LYS A 126 -40.06 20.61 -46.02
CA LYS A 126 -39.49 20.52 -44.66
C LYS A 126 -38.00 20.86 -44.59
N SER A 127 -37.32 20.99 -45.73
CA SER A 127 -35.86 21.13 -45.80
C SER A 127 -35.36 22.43 -45.12
N ASN A 128 -36.15 23.50 -45.19
CA ASN A 128 -35.81 24.81 -44.66
C ASN A 128 -36.02 24.96 -43.13
N PHE A 129 -36.76 24.04 -42.51
CA PHE A 129 -37.10 24.08 -41.07
C PHE A 129 -36.28 23.10 -40.24
N LYS A 130 -35.32 22.40 -40.86
CA LYS A 130 -34.49 21.43 -40.17
C LYS A 130 -33.67 22.13 -39.11
N PHE A 131 -33.78 21.65 -37.87
CA PHE A 131 -33.11 22.24 -36.73
C PHE A 131 -31.59 22.20 -36.96
N LYS A 132 -30.98 23.38 -37.05
CA LYS A 132 -29.53 23.56 -37.14
C LYS A 132 -29.13 24.49 -36.00
N PRO A 133 -28.56 23.97 -34.91
CA PRO A 133 -28.13 24.84 -33.83
C PRO A 133 -27.07 25.81 -34.38
N ASN A 134 -27.19 27.09 -34.03
CA ASN A 134 -26.14 28.08 -34.25
C ASN A 134 -24.96 27.73 -33.34
N VAL A 135 -24.16 26.74 -33.73
CA VAL A 135 -22.87 26.50 -33.11
C VAL A 135 -22.01 27.68 -33.55
N ILE A 136 -21.84 28.66 -32.66
CA ILE A 136 -20.89 29.76 -32.87
C ILE A 136 -19.52 29.11 -33.04
N LYS A 137 -19.13 28.87 -34.30
CA LYS A 137 -17.73 28.62 -34.64
C LYS A 137 -17.03 29.94 -34.37
N SER A 138 -16.50 30.10 -33.16
CA SER A 138 -15.60 31.21 -32.85
C SER A 138 -14.48 31.20 -33.88
N GLY A 139 -14.57 32.11 -34.85
CA GLY A 139 -13.60 32.25 -35.92
C GLY A 139 -12.25 32.70 -35.36
N ALA A 140 -11.19 32.06 -35.87
CA ALA A 140 -9.88 32.64 -36.11
C ALA A 140 -9.31 33.56 -35.03
N SER A 141 -9.19 33.05 -33.82
CA SER A 141 -8.07 33.27 -32.90
C SER A 141 -8.32 32.26 -31.82
N THR A 142 -7.42 31.30 -31.60
CA THR A 142 -7.49 30.43 -30.43
C THR A 142 -7.49 31.33 -29.20
N PRO A 143 -8.61 31.54 -28.49
CA PRO A 143 -8.46 31.85 -27.10
C PRO A 143 -8.04 30.51 -26.52
N GLU A 144 -6.75 30.34 -26.24
CA GLU A 144 -6.36 29.39 -25.21
C GLU A 144 -6.98 29.89 -23.90
N VAL A 145 -8.30 29.71 -23.75
CA VAL A 145 -8.83 29.37 -22.45
C VAL A 145 -8.17 28.04 -22.18
N LYS A 146 -7.11 28.11 -21.38
CA LYS A 146 -6.47 26.98 -20.72
C LYS A 146 -7.53 26.37 -19.79
N VAL A 147 -8.56 25.77 -20.38
CA VAL A 147 -9.49 24.91 -19.68
C VAL A 147 -8.62 23.72 -19.34
N ASN A 148 -8.09 23.73 -18.11
CA ASN A 148 -7.43 22.57 -17.53
C ASN A 148 -8.37 21.39 -17.77
N ASN A 149 -7.97 20.52 -18.68
CA ASN A 149 -8.80 19.44 -19.17
C ASN A 149 -9.25 18.62 -17.94
N PRO A 150 -10.56 18.53 -17.60
CA PRO A 150 -10.99 17.78 -16.41
C PRO A 150 -10.53 16.31 -16.48
N GLN A 151 -10.24 15.82 -17.69
CA GLN A 151 -9.64 14.51 -17.93
C GLN A 151 -8.24 14.34 -17.31
N SER A 152 -7.42 15.40 -17.21
CA SER A 152 -6.10 15.32 -16.57
C SER A 152 -6.19 15.20 -15.05
N LEU A 153 -7.24 15.79 -14.44
CA LEU A 153 -7.54 15.68 -13.02
C LEU A 153 -8.00 14.27 -12.66
N TYR A 154 -8.92 13.69 -13.44
CA TYR A 154 -9.37 12.29 -13.24
C TYR A 154 -8.25 11.26 -13.46
N THR A 155 -7.37 11.45 -14.45
CA THR A 155 -6.22 10.55 -14.64
C THR A 155 -5.22 10.65 -13.50
N LYS A 156 -4.95 11.88 -13.02
CA LYS A 156 -4.06 12.11 -11.88
C LYS A 156 -4.60 11.53 -10.58
N GLN A 157 -5.93 11.61 -10.37
CA GLN A 157 -6.59 11.03 -9.21
C GLN A 157 -6.56 9.50 -9.22
N ARG A 158 -6.75 8.89 -10.39
CA ARG A 158 -6.63 7.45 -10.57
C ARG A 158 -5.21 6.97 -10.31
N GLU A 159 -4.22 7.68 -10.83
CA GLU A 159 -2.80 7.39 -10.61
C GLU A 159 -2.43 7.46 -9.12
N LYS A 160 -2.93 8.47 -8.38
CA LYS A 160 -2.75 8.57 -6.93
C LYS A 160 -3.35 7.39 -6.17
N ARG A 161 -4.59 7.00 -6.49
CA ARG A 161 -5.24 5.84 -5.85
C ARG A 161 -4.55 4.52 -6.18
N ASP A 162 -4.11 4.35 -7.42
CA ASP A 162 -3.39 3.15 -7.85
C ASP A 162 -2.01 3.07 -7.18
N SER A 163 -1.32 4.21 -7.02
CA SER A 163 -0.08 4.31 -6.23
C SER A 163 -0.28 3.94 -4.76
N ALA A 164 -1.35 4.43 -4.13
CA ALA A 164 -1.71 4.07 -2.76
C ALA A 164 -2.01 2.57 -2.61
N ARG A 165 -2.80 2.00 -3.53
CA ARG A 165 -3.07 0.55 -3.52
C ARG A 165 -1.80 -0.27 -3.71
N TYR A 166 -0.90 0.12 -4.61
CA TYR A 166 0.37 -0.55 -4.80
C TYR A 166 1.24 -0.48 -3.54
N PHE A 167 1.28 0.69 -2.89
CA PHE A 167 2.02 0.89 -1.65
C PHE A 167 1.49 -0.01 -0.50
N ILE A 168 0.17 -0.07 -0.35
CA ILE A 168 -0.53 -0.84 0.68
C ILE A 168 -0.37 -2.35 0.45
N SER A 169 -0.68 -2.83 -0.76
CA SER A 169 -0.81 -4.25 -1.06
C SER A 169 0.53 -4.94 -1.36
N THR A 170 1.46 -4.22 -1.96
CA THR A 170 2.72 -4.81 -2.44
C THR A 170 3.90 -4.30 -1.64
N LYS A 171 4.08 -2.97 -1.59
CA LYS A 171 5.32 -2.39 -1.08
C LYS A 171 5.49 -2.58 0.43
N THR A 172 4.43 -2.34 1.21
CA THR A 172 4.48 -2.45 2.67
C THR A 172 4.77 -3.86 3.19
N PRO A 173 3.98 -4.91 2.84
CA PRO A 173 4.25 -6.25 3.34
C PRO A 173 5.63 -6.75 2.90
N PHE A 174 6.05 -6.44 1.68
CA PHE A 174 7.37 -6.78 1.17
C PHE A 174 8.49 -6.06 1.95
N ALA A 175 8.34 -4.76 2.22
CA ALA A 175 9.30 -4.01 3.02
C ALA A 175 9.42 -4.58 4.44
N LEU A 176 8.30 -4.84 5.13
CA LEU A 176 8.31 -5.45 6.47
C LEU A 176 8.97 -6.84 6.48
N PHE A 177 8.74 -7.64 5.44
CA PHE A 177 9.40 -8.93 5.28
C PHE A 177 10.92 -8.79 5.09
N LEU A 178 11.37 -7.83 4.28
CA LEU A 178 12.80 -7.56 4.11
C LEU A 178 13.46 -7.08 5.41
N LEU A 179 12.79 -6.22 6.18
CA LEU A 179 13.28 -5.81 7.52
C LEU A 179 13.43 -7.04 8.42
N ALA A 180 12.45 -7.94 8.45
CA ALA A 180 12.55 -9.18 9.25
C ALA A 180 13.75 -10.06 8.85
N ILE A 181 14.05 -10.15 7.55
CA ILE A 181 15.22 -10.89 7.06
C ILE A 181 16.51 -10.19 7.48
N CYS A 182 16.60 -8.87 7.31
CA CYS A 182 17.77 -8.07 7.67
C CYS A 182 18.16 -8.24 9.14
N LEU A 183 17.19 -8.28 10.07
CA LEU A 183 17.45 -8.58 11.48
C LEU A 183 17.99 -10.01 11.73
N LYS A 184 17.68 -10.99 10.86
CA LYS A 184 18.13 -12.37 11.02
C LYS A 184 19.52 -12.61 10.45
N ILE A 185 19.95 -11.82 9.45
CA ILE A 185 21.24 -11.97 8.77
C ILE A 185 22.45 -11.97 9.72
N PRO A 186 22.60 -11.01 10.67
CA PRO A 186 23.75 -10.98 11.58
C PRO A 186 23.96 -12.30 12.33
N TYR A 187 22.86 -12.91 12.77
CA TYR A 187 22.88 -14.19 13.46
C TYR A 187 23.36 -15.33 12.55
N LEU A 188 22.83 -15.39 11.33
CA LEU A 188 23.24 -16.41 10.35
C LEU A 188 24.72 -16.27 10.00
N VAL A 189 25.20 -15.03 9.82
CA VAL A 189 26.62 -14.74 9.57
C VAL A 189 27.47 -15.20 10.74
N TRP A 190 27.08 -14.89 11.98
CA TRP A 190 27.82 -15.34 13.16
C TRP A 190 27.83 -16.87 13.31
N SER A 191 26.70 -17.54 13.10
CA SER A 191 26.62 -19.00 13.14
C SER A 191 27.51 -19.63 12.08
N LEU A 192 27.53 -19.09 10.86
CA LEU A 192 28.37 -19.59 9.78
C LEU A 192 29.87 -19.33 10.07
N LEU A 193 30.23 -18.12 10.51
CA LEU A 193 31.62 -17.78 10.83
C LEU A 193 32.15 -18.58 12.03
N SER A 194 31.34 -18.81 13.06
CA SER A 194 31.75 -19.60 14.24
C SER A 194 32.02 -21.06 13.89
N THR A 195 31.22 -21.65 12.99
CA THR A 195 31.46 -23.02 12.49
C THR A 195 32.70 -23.12 11.59
N LEU A 196 32.92 -22.14 10.71
CA LEU A 196 34.07 -22.12 9.79
C LEU A 196 35.39 -21.84 10.50
N ALA A 197 35.40 -20.95 11.49
CA ALA A 197 36.61 -20.55 12.19
C ALA A 197 37.15 -21.63 13.15
N GLY A 198 36.46 -22.78 13.29
CA GLY A 198 36.86 -23.85 14.20
C GLY A 198 36.93 -23.41 15.67
N SER A 199 36.21 -22.32 15.99
CA SER A 199 36.15 -21.71 17.31
C SER A 199 35.53 -22.64 18.35
N ILE A 200 35.59 -22.26 19.62
CA ILE A 200 34.98 -23.04 20.70
C ILE A 200 33.48 -23.07 20.46
N ASN A 201 32.91 -24.27 20.31
CA ASN A 201 31.47 -24.42 20.24
C ASN A 201 30.87 -24.22 21.64
N ILE A 202 30.61 -22.96 21.99
CA ILE A 202 30.09 -22.55 23.30
C ILE A 202 28.76 -23.26 23.59
N ASP A 203 27.88 -23.39 22.59
CA ASP A 203 26.56 -24.01 22.78
C ASP A 203 26.68 -25.51 23.11
N GLN A 204 27.51 -26.24 22.36
CA GLN A 204 27.77 -27.66 22.64
C GLN A 204 28.47 -27.86 23.99
N THR A 205 29.44 -26.99 24.32
CA THR A 205 30.19 -27.06 25.58
C THR A 205 29.28 -26.82 26.78
N LEU A 206 28.45 -25.78 26.73
CA LEU A 206 27.53 -25.43 27.82
C LEU A 206 26.35 -26.40 27.89
N SER A 207 25.84 -26.91 26.77
CA SER A 207 24.78 -27.91 26.78
C SER A 207 25.25 -29.24 27.36
N SER A 208 26.48 -29.66 27.05
CA SER A 208 27.11 -30.84 27.64
C SER A 208 27.36 -30.65 29.14
N ALA A 209 27.88 -29.48 29.55
CA ALA A 209 28.06 -29.14 30.95
C ALA A 209 26.72 -29.13 31.72
N LYS A 210 25.67 -28.56 31.11
CA LYS A 210 24.33 -28.50 31.71
C LYS A 210 23.69 -29.88 31.82
N ALA A 211 23.83 -30.73 30.79
CA ALA A 211 23.34 -32.11 30.85
C ALA A 211 24.08 -32.93 31.92
N GLY A 212 25.36 -32.62 32.16
CA GLY A 212 26.19 -33.22 33.19
C GLY A 212 25.81 -32.89 34.64
N THR A 213 24.93 -31.89 34.87
CA THR A 213 24.53 -31.51 36.24
C THR A 213 23.76 -32.60 36.97
N GLY A 214 23.11 -33.53 36.24
CA GLY A 214 22.41 -34.69 36.81
C GLY A 214 23.30 -35.89 37.14
N LEU A 215 24.60 -35.82 36.87
CA LEU A 215 25.56 -36.90 37.14
C LEU A 215 26.00 -36.91 38.61
N SER A 216 26.61 -38.02 39.03
CA SER A 216 27.27 -38.12 40.34
C SER A 216 28.33 -37.01 40.52
N HIS A 217 28.63 -36.64 41.75
CA HIS A 217 29.58 -35.55 42.04
C HIS A 217 30.96 -35.77 41.37
N GLU A 218 31.46 -37.01 41.38
CA GLU A 218 32.75 -37.37 40.79
C GLU A 218 32.70 -37.35 39.26
N SER A 219 31.69 -37.98 38.65
CA SER A 219 31.50 -37.98 37.19
C SER A 219 31.26 -36.57 36.64
N ARG A 220 30.53 -35.72 37.37
CA ARG A 220 30.29 -34.32 37.03
C ARG A 220 31.58 -33.51 37.05
N ARG A 221 32.42 -33.68 38.08
CA ARG A 221 33.72 -33.01 38.18
C ARG A 221 34.65 -33.43 37.05
N GLN A 222 34.70 -34.73 36.73
CA GLN A 222 35.48 -35.25 35.62
C GLN A 222 35.01 -34.66 34.28
N LEU A 223 33.71 -34.68 34.00
CA LEU A 223 33.14 -34.09 32.78
C LEU A 223 33.47 -32.60 32.64
N HIS A 224 33.30 -31.81 33.70
CA HIS A 224 33.64 -30.38 33.65
C HIS A 224 35.14 -30.15 33.44
N SER A 225 35.99 -30.99 34.03
CA SER A 225 37.43 -30.94 33.80
C SER A 225 37.78 -31.24 32.34
N GLU A 226 37.19 -32.29 31.75
CA GLU A 226 37.40 -32.68 30.35
C GLU A 226 36.90 -31.60 29.37
N LEU A 227 35.73 -31.00 29.64
CA LEU A 227 35.20 -29.89 28.86
C LEU A 227 36.08 -28.65 28.98
N ALA A 228 36.58 -28.34 30.18
CA ALA A 228 37.48 -27.22 30.40
C ALA A 228 38.83 -27.43 29.71
N SER A 229 39.37 -28.65 29.69
CA SER A 229 40.61 -28.94 28.94
C SER A 229 40.42 -28.86 27.44
N ALA A 230 39.34 -29.41 26.91
CA ALA A 230 39.04 -29.32 25.48
C ALA A 230 38.85 -27.85 25.03
N ALA A 231 38.20 -27.03 25.86
CA ALA A 231 38.08 -25.60 25.62
C ALA A 231 39.43 -24.88 25.72
N ALA A 232 40.27 -25.20 26.72
CA ALA A 232 41.58 -24.58 26.92
C ALA A 232 42.54 -24.82 25.75
N ASP A 233 42.56 -26.03 25.19
CA ASP A 233 43.38 -26.34 24.02
C ASP A 233 42.99 -25.48 22.82
N LYS A 234 41.68 -25.28 22.62
CA LYS A 234 41.14 -24.41 21.56
C LYS A 234 41.41 -22.92 21.81
N VAL A 235 41.29 -22.44 23.06
CA VAL A 235 41.64 -21.06 23.42
C VAL A 235 43.12 -20.77 23.14
N ARG A 236 44.03 -21.71 23.41
CA ARG A 236 45.47 -21.54 23.16
C ARG A 236 45.80 -21.43 21.69
N THR A 237 45.17 -22.24 20.83
CA THR A 237 45.41 -22.19 19.38
C THR A 237 44.82 -20.94 18.71
N CYS A 238 43.73 -20.40 19.27
CA CYS A 238 42.96 -19.33 18.66
C CYS A 238 42.54 -18.31 19.72
N SER A 239 43.51 -17.53 20.20
CA SER A 239 43.19 -16.45 21.13
C SER A 239 42.31 -15.43 20.40
N TRP A 240 41.26 -14.95 21.08
CA TRP A 240 40.34 -13.90 20.62
C TRP A 240 39.33 -14.23 19.51
N ILE A 241 39.39 -15.39 18.85
CA ILE A 241 38.50 -15.65 17.71
C ILE A 241 37.03 -15.73 18.17
N SER A 242 36.75 -16.45 19.24
CA SER A 242 35.36 -16.64 19.71
C SER A 242 34.77 -15.33 20.24
N SER A 243 35.57 -14.57 21.00
CA SER A 243 35.18 -13.25 21.52
C SER A 243 35.04 -12.20 20.43
N GLY A 244 35.94 -12.17 19.46
CA GLY A 244 35.90 -11.27 18.33
C GLY A 244 34.68 -11.52 17.44
N LEU A 245 34.36 -12.78 17.14
CA LEU A 245 33.16 -13.14 16.37
C LEU A 245 31.87 -12.77 17.11
N TYR A 246 31.83 -12.94 18.42
CA TYR A 246 30.66 -12.54 19.21
C TYR A 246 30.51 -11.01 19.31
N LEU A 247 31.61 -10.26 19.46
CA LEU A 247 31.55 -8.79 19.38
C LEU A 247 31.14 -8.31 17.97
N LEU A 248 31.62 -8.99 16.91
CA LEU A 248 31.20 -8.73 15.55
C LEU A 248 29.70 -8.94 15.37
N LEU A 249 29.12 -10.01 15.96
CA LEU A 249 27.67 -10.22 15.99
C LEU A 249 26.95 -9.01 16.61
N LYS A 250 27.40 -8.54 17.79
CA LYS A 250 26.78 -7.37 18.45
C LYS A 250 26.83 -6.12 17.58
N VAL A 251 27.98 -5.86 16.94
CA VAL A 251 28.14 -4.73 16.01
C VAL A 251 27.20 -4.88 14.81
N LEU A 252 27.14 -6.06 14.19
CA LEU A 252 26.26 -6.32 13.04
C LEU A 252 24.79 -6.18 13.42
N MET A 253 24.38 -6.61 14.62
CA MET A 253 23.01 -6.40 15.12
C MET A 253 22.70 -4.91 15.29
N CYS A 254 23.61 -4.11 15.85
CA CYS A 254 23.44 -2.66 15.94
C CYS A 254 23.32 -2.01 14.56
N VAL A 255 24.21 -2.35 13.63
CA VAL A 255 24.22 -1.80 12.27
C VAL A 255 22.94 -2.15 11.53
N ALA A 256 22.47 -3.41 11.63
CA ALA A 256 21.23 -3.84 11.02
C ALA A 256 20.04 -3.03 11.52
N VAL A 257 19.86 -2.91 12.84
CA VAL A 257 18.73 -2.17 13.42
C VAL A 257 18.80 -0.67 13.09
N ILE A 258 19.99 -0.07 13.09
CA ILE A 258 20.16 1.35 12.71
C ILE A 258 19.82 1.55 11.23
N ALA A 259 20.30 0.66 10.35
CA ALA A 259 19.99 0.73 8.92
C ALA A 259 18.48 0.61 8.66
N GLU A 260 17.81 -0.32 9.35
CA GLU A 260 16.36 -0.48 9.28
C GLU A 260 15.61 0.75 9.79
N LEU A 261 16.05 1.32 10.92
CA LEU A 261 15.47 2.55 11.47
C LEU A 261 15.60 3.71 10.47
N VAL A 262 16.74 3.85 9.82
CA VAL A 262 16.97 4.87 8.78
C VAL A 262 16.05 4.63 7.59
N VAL A 263 15.91 3.39 7.11
CA VAL A 263 15.02 3.06 5.98
C VAL A 263 13.55 3.39 6.31
N VAL A 264 13.08 3.02 7.50
CA VAL A 264 11.70 3.32 7.93
C VAL A 264 11.50 4.83 8.05
N HIS A 265 12.42 5.54 8.70
CA HIS A 265 12.30 6.97 8.96
C HIS A 265 12.42 7.83 7.70
N THR A 266 13.31 7.48 6.77
CA THR A 266 13.61 8.33 5.60
C THR A 266 12.82 7.96 4.34
N SER A 267 12.38 6.70 4.21
CA SER A 267 11.73 6.21 2.99
C SER A 267 10.27 5.82 3.22
N LEU A 268 10.01 4.88 4.13
CA LEU A 268 8.68 4.26 4.25
C LEU A 268 7.67 5.18 4.92
N LEU A 269 8.02 5.79 6.05
CA LEU A 269 7.12 6.69 6.78
C LEU A 269 6.81 7.98 6.00
N PRO A 270 7.78 8.68 5.39
CA PRO A 270 7.49 9.88 4.61
C PRO A 270 6.62 9.59 3.39
N GLN A 271 6.85 8.46 2.71
CA GLN A 271 5.98 8.03 1.61
C GLN A 271 4.56 7.74 2.09
N ALA A 272 4.40 7.04 3.22
CA ALA A 272 3.08 6.77 3.77
C ALA A 272 2.33 8.08 4.11
N ARG A 273 3.02 9.06 4.71
CA ARG A 273 2.44 10.38 5.01
C ARG A 273 2.10 11.18 3.76
N SER A 274 2.99 11.22 2.76
CA SER A 274 2.72 11.97 1.53
C SER A 274 1.51 11.43 0.79
N LEU A 275 1.36 10.09 0.78
CA LEU A 275 0.20 9.42 0.20
C LEU A 275 -1.09 9.62 1.02
N GLU A 276 -0.99 9.72 2.35
CA GLU A 276 -2.11 10.11 3.21
C GLU A 276 -2.56 11.56 2.95
N ASP A 277 -1.61 12.51 2.89
CA ASP A 277 -1.89 13.92 2.60
C ASP A 277 -2.47 14.11 1.19
N ASP A 278 -1.96 13.35 0.21
CA ASP A 278 -2.47 13.35 -1.16
C ASP A 278 -3.91 12.83 -1.27
N LEU A 279 -4.34 11.96 -0.35
CA LEU A 279 -5.71 11.45 -0.25
C LEU A 279 -6.61 12.35 0.59
N ASN A 280 -6.05 13.06 1.59
CA ASN A 280 -6.78 13.98 2.48
C ASN A 280 -7.09 15.34 1.84
N THR A 281 -6.25 15.79 0.90
CA THR A 281 -6.46 17.06 0.18
C THR A 281 -7.53 16.97 -0.91
N GLU A 282 -8.06 15.77 -1.19
CA GLU A 282 -9.19 15.56 -2.09
C GLU A 282 -10.51 15.86 -1.37
N ASP A 283 -10.83 17.15 -1.19
CA ASP A 283 -12.17 17.58 -0.80
C ASP A 283 -13.02 17.69 -2.08
N PRO A 284 -13.83 16.68 -2.46
CA PRO A 284 -14.50 16.62 -3.76
C PRO A 284 -15.44 17.80 -4.02
N ASN A 285 -15.89 18.46 -2.95
CA ASN A 285 -16.76 19.63 -3.03
C ASN A 285 -16.01 20.92 -3.34
N SER A 286 -14.73 21.06 -2.97
CA SER A 286 -13.95 22.27 -3.25
C SER A 286 -13.78 22.51 -4.75
N ASP A 287 -13.36 21.46 -5.47
CA ASP A 287 -13.02 21.58 -6.90
C ASP A 287 -14.25 21.52 -7.80
N MET A 288 -15.29 20.77 -7.41
CA MET A 288 -16.54 20.76 -8.17
C MET A 288 -17.29 22.09 -8.01
N VAL A 289 -17.30 22.70 -6.82
CA VAL A 289 -17.87 24.04 -6.62
C VAL A 289 -17.04 25.10 -7.35
N ALA A 290 -15.70 25.00 -7.37
CA ALA A 290 -14.85 25.89 -8.16
C ALA A 290 -15.10 25.74 -9.67
N PHE A 291 -15.25 24.51 -10.18
CA PHE A 291 -15.58 24.26 -11.58
C PHE A 291 -16.99 24.76 -11.93
N VAL A 292 -18.00 24.48 -11.10
CA VAL A 292 -19.38 24.95 -11.29
C VAL A 292 -19.44 26.48 -11.26
N ASN A 293 -18.74 27.14 -10.33
CA ASN A 293 -18.67 28.59 -10.27
C ASN A 293 -17.95 29.18 -11.49
N THR A 294 -16.86 28.56 -11.95
CA THR A 294 -16.13 29.02 -13.14
C THR A 294 -16.96 28.82 -14.42
N ALA A 295 -17.69 27.71 -14.54
CA ALA A 295 -18.60 27.45 -15.66
C ALA A 295 -19.81 28.39 -15.64
N LEU A 296 -20.36 28.66 -14.44
CA LEU A 296 -21.46 29.59 -14.25
C LEU A 296 -21.04 31.04 -14.58
N ASP A 297 -19.82 31.44 -14.20
CA ASP A 297 -19.27 32.76 -14.51
C ASP A 297 -18.85 32.89 -15.98
N ALA A 298 -18.37 31.83 -16.63
CA ALA A 298 -18.14 31.82 -18.07
C ALA A 298 -19.45 31.97 -18.86
N MET A 299 -20.54 31.36 -18.37
CA MET A 299 -21.88 31.53 -18.96
C MET A 299 -22.46 32.94 -18.69
N LYS A 300 -22.20 33.54 -17.52
CA LYS A 300 -22.60 34.93 -17.22
C LYS A 300 -21.77 35.96 -17.99
N GLY A 301 -20.46 35.72 -18.16
CA GLY A 301 -19.53 36.61 -18.87
C GLY A 301 -19.79 36.67 -20.38
N ALA A 302 -20.22 35.56 -21.00
CA ALA A 302 -20.68 35.55 -22.38
C ALA A 302 -22.03 36.26 -22.57
N ALA A 303 -22.80 36.48 -21.50
CA ALA A 303 -24.12 37.10 -21.55
C ALA A 303 -24.11 38.64 -21.45
N TYR A 304 -22.96 39.28 -21.19
CA TYR A 304 -22.94 40.73 -20.90
C TYR A 304 -22.74 41.64 -22.15
N ASN A 305 -22.37 41.09 -23.31
CA ASN A 305 -22.12 41.88 -24.53
C ASN A 305 -22.99 41.48 -25.72
N LYS A 306 -24.32 41.46 -25.54
CA LYS A 306 -25.27 41.83 -26.61
C LYS A 306 -26.71 41.81 -26.07
N SER A 307 -27.41 42.89 -26.39
CA SER A 307 -28.84 43.05 -26.63
C SER A 307 -29.81 42.28 -25.72
N THR A 308 -30.56 43.08 -24.99
CA THR A 308 -31.93 42.90 -24.51
C THR A 308 -32.80 41.95 -25.37
N ASP A 309 -33.58 41.15 -24.64
CA ASP A 309 -34.89 40.54 -24.98
C ASP A 309 -35.05 39.07 -25.43
N ASP A 310 -33.99 38.24 -25.50
CA ASP A 310 -34.14 36.82 -25.93
C ASP A 310 -33.58 35.76 -24.94
N LYS A 311 -33.38 36.12 -23.67
CA LYS A 311 -32.49 35.38 -22.74
C LYS A 311 -33.13 34.32 -21.82
N VAL A 312 -34.21 33.65 -22.20
CA VAL A 312 -34.77 32.52 -21.41
C VAL A 312 -34.88 31.20 -22.19
N HIS A 313 -34.62 31.17 -23.50
CA HIS A 313 -34.97 30.00 -24.33
C HIS A 313 -34.00 28.80 -24.35
N LEU A 314 -32.82 28.88 -23.72
CA LEU A 314 -31.83 27.77 -23.78
C LEU A 314 -32.01 26.66 -22.74
N LEU A 315 -32.97 26.78 -21.81
CA LEU A 315 -33.15 25.80 -20.72
C LEU A 315 -34.26 24.77 -20.96
N ASN A 316 -35.15 25.00 -21.93
CA ASN A 316 -36.17 24.05 -22.37
C ASN A 316 -36.52 24.36 -23.83
N GLN A 317 -35.82 23.74 -24.78
CA GLN A 317 -36.15 23.89 -26.19
C GLN A 317 -37.22 22.86 -26.56
N ILE A 318 -38.26 23.31 -27.26
CA ILE A 318 -39.32 22.44 -27.80
C ILE A 318 -39.10 22.36 -29.31
N LEU A 319 -38.95 21.15 -29.85
CA LEU A 319 -38.77 20.90 -31.29
C LEU A 319 -39.74 19.81 -31.77
N LEU A 320 -39.93 19.72 -33.08
CA LEU A 320 -40.62 18.62 -33.73
C LEU A 320 -39.62 17.53 -34.11
N CYS A 321 -39.89 16.30 -33.71
CA CYS A 321 -39.11 15.12 -34.06
C CYS A 321 -39.92 14.25 -35.03
N GLU A 322 -39.42 14.10 -36.26
CA GLU A 322 -39.96 13.17 -37.25
C GLU A 322 -39.29 11.80 -37.05
N LEU A 323 -40.07 10.82 -36.60
CA LEU A 323 -39.64 9.47 -36.28
C LEU A 323 -40.22 8.46 -37.31
N PRO A 324 -39.39 7.92 -38.21
CA PRO A 324 -39.80 6.84 -39.11
C PRO A 324 -39.73 5.50 -38.39
N ILE A 325 -40.88 4.84 -38.24
CA ILE A 325 -41.00 3.48 -37.73
C ILE A 325 -41.23 2.54 -38.91
N ARG A 326 -40.34 1.56 -39.08
CA ARG A 326 -40.44 0.55 -40.14
C ARG A 326 -41.26 -0.64 -39.63
N GLN A 327 -42.38 -0.93 -40.26
CA GLN A 327 -43.20 -2.11 -40.00
C GLN A 327 -43.26 -2.99 -41.26
N LEU A 328 -42.49 -4.09 -41.26
CA LEU A 328 -42.42 -5.14 -42.29
C LEU A 328 -42.13 -4.68 -43.74
N GLN A 329 -43.01 -3.88 -44.35
CA GLN A 329 -42.89 -3.33 -45.70
C GLN A 329 -43.26 -1.84 -45.81
N ASN A 330 -43.81 -1.23 -44.76
CA ASN A 330 -44.23 0.18 -44.77
C ASN A 330 -43.43 1.00 -43.76
N VAL A 331 -43.09 2.23 -44.14
CA VAL A 331 -42.43 3.19 -43.24
C VAL A 331 -43.49 4.21 -42.83
N GLN A 332 -43.92 4.13 -41.57
CA GLN A 332 -44.83 5.13 -41.01
C GLN A 332 -44.00 6.21 -40.32
N THR A 333 -44.21 7.47 -40.70
CA THR A 333 -43.55 8.61 -40.05
C THR A 333 -44.49 9.25 -39.03
N PHE A 334 -44.00 9.38 -37.80
CA PHE A 334 -44.68 10.07 -36.71
C PHE A 334 -43.99 11.41 -36.47
N LEU A 335 -44.77 12.47 -36.35
CA LEU A 335 -44.25 13.79 -35.97
C LEU A 335 -44.59 14.05 -34.51
N LEU A 336 -43.57 14.06 -33.65
CA LEU A 336 -43.70 14.16 -32.20
C LEU A 336 -43.21 15.52 -31.73
N GLN A 337 -43.94 16.19 -30.84
CA GLN A 337 -43.45 17.39 -30.19
C GLN A 337 -42.64 17.00 -28.95
N CYS A 338 -41.34 17.35 -28.92
CA CYS A 338 -40.43 16.95 -27.86
C CYS A 338 -39.84 18.17 -27.15
N SER A 339 -39.81 18.14 -25.81
CA SER A 339 -39.02 19.06 -25.00
C SER A 339 -37.69 18.42 -24.61
N PHE A 340 -36.59 19.15 -24.76
CA PHE A 340 -35.25 18.67 -24.44
C PHE A 340 -34.75 19.28 -23.14
N ARG A 341 -34.31 18.42 -22.22
CA ARG A 341 -33.77 18.82 -20.92
C ARG A 341 -32.39 18.24 -20.76
N ALA A 342 -31.46 19.00 -20.17
CA ALA A 342 -30.17 18.47 -19.81
C ALA A 342 -30.38 17.32 -18.82
N GLU A 343 -29.76 16.17 -19.11
CA GLU A 343 -29.72 15.03 -18.21
C GLU A 343 -29.10 15.53 -16.90
N ARG A 344 -29.93 15.64 -15.85
CA ARG A 344 -29.41 15.86 -14.51
C ARG A 344 -28.72 14.55 -14.17
N GLU A 345 -27.39 14.53 -14.15
CA GLU A 345 -26.68 13.46 -13.48
C GLU A 345 -27.39 13.27 -12.15
N PRO A 346 -27.94 12.07 -11.85
CA PRO A 346 -28.53 11.84 -10.57
C PRO A 346 -27.39 12.04 -9.59
N VAL A 347 -27.40 13.18 -8.88
CA VAL A 347 -26.76 13.28 -7.59
C VAL A 347 -27.45 12.18 -6.81
N GLN A 348 -26.83 11.00 -6.78
CA GLN A 348 -27.16 9.99 -5.80
C GLN A 348 -27.00 10.71 -4.47
N MET A 349 -28.11 11.19 -3.93
CA MET A 349 -28.21 11.38 -2.50
C MET A 349 -27.95 9.98 -1.96
N VAL A 350 -26.70 9.78 -1.54
CA VAL A 350 -26.30 8.65 -0.73
C VAL A 350 -27.22 8.74 0.48
N ASP A 351 -28.26 7.92 0.47
CA ASP A 351 -29.10 7.66 1.61
C ASP A 351 -28.13 7.29 2.74
N SER A 352 -28.01 8.19 3.69
CA SER A 352 -27.14 8.09 4.87
C SER A 352 -27.79 7.14 5.86
N THR A 353 -28.02 5.91 5.41
CA THR A 353 -28.28 4.78 6.27
C THR A 353 -26.91 4.24 6.67
N PRO A 354 -26.58 4.15 7.97
CA PRO A 354 -25.27 3.68 8.43
C PRO A 354 -25.18 2.15 8.26
N THR A 355 -25.06 1.70 7.03
CA THR A 355 -24.65 0.32 6.73
C THR A 355 -23.12 0.24 6.83
N ALA A 356 -22.68 -0.46 7.87
CA ALA A 356 -21.32 -0.89 8.19
C ALA A 356 -20.26 -0.69 7.07
N GLY A 357 -19.56 0.44 7.16
CA GLY A 357 -18.10 0.52 7.05
C GLY A 357 -17.42 -0.06 5.82
N ALA A 358 -17.77 0.39 4.62
CA ALA A 358 -16.78 0.41 3.54
C ALA A 358 -15.71 1.43 3.92
N GLN A 359 -14.59 0.99 4.51
CA GLN A 359 -13.48 1.87 4.86
C GLN A 359 -12.99 2.56 3.59
N SER A 360 -13.11 3.88 3.52
CA SER A 360 -12.49 4.64 2.46
C SER A 360 -10.98 4.38 2.49
N PRO A 361 -10.28 4.36 1.34
CA PRO A 361 -8.83 4.15 1.26
C PRO A 361 -8.04 5.13 2.14
N GLN A 362 -8.65 6.27 2.48
CA GLN A 362 -8.16 7.28 3.41
C GLN A 362 -8.01 6.75 4.84
N GLY A 363 -9.02 6.06 5.37
CA GLY A 363 -8.96 5.46 6.71
C GLY A 363 -7.93 4.33 6.79
N LEU A 364 -7.76 3.58 5.69
CA LEU A 364 -6.74 2.54 5.60
C LEU A 364 -5.33 3.14 5.64
N MET A 365 -5.09 4.25 4.94
CA MET A 365 -3.75 4.87 4.88
C MET A 365 -3.29 5.42 6.23
N GLY A 366 -4.20 6.02 7.01
CA GLY A 366 -3.92 6.43 8.39
C GLY A 366 -3.52 5.26 9.32
N MET A 367 -4.09 4.06 9.12
CA MET A 367 -3.64 2.85 9.83
C MET A 367 -2.21 2.47 9.47
N TYR A 368 -1.82 2.57 8.19
CA TYR A 368 -0.45 2.28 7.76
C TYR A 368 0.57 3.30 8.28
N VAL A 369 0.22 4.59 8.33
CA VAL A 369 1.07 5.60 8.97
C VAL A 369 1.26 5.29 10.46
N SER A 370 0.18 4.93 11.16
CA SER A 370 0.24 4.49 12.56
C SER A 370 1.09 3.24 12.74
N LEU A 371 0.97 2.26 11.83
CA LEU A 371 1.79 1.05 11.81
C LEU A 371 3.28 1.39 11.69
N TYR A 372 3.67 2.27 10.75
CA TYR A 372 5.07 2.65 10.58
C TYR A 372 5.61 3.44 11.77
N LEU A 373 4.79 4.23 12.46
CA LEU A 373 5.17 4.86 13.73
C LEU A 373 5.43 3.82 14.84
N ILE A 374 4.59 2.79 14.93
CA ILE A 374 4.79 1.67 15.87
C ILE A 374 6.09 0.92 15.51
N VAL A 375 6.33 0.63 14.23
CA VAL A 375 7.56 -0.02 13.78
C VAL A 375 8.78 0.86 14.07
N GLN A 376 8.71 2.16 13.82
CA GLN A 376 9.80 3.09 14.10
C GLN A 376 10.12 3.15 15.60
N THR A 377 9.11 3.29 16.47
CA THR A 377 9.32 3.33 17.92
C THR A 377 9.90 2.03 18.45
N PHE A 378 9.44 0.89 17.92
CA PHE A 378 10.00 -0.42 18.20
C PHE A 378 11.49 -0.52 17.79
N LEU A 379 11.85 -0.05 16.59
CA LEU A 379 13.24 -0.05 16.11
C LEU A 379 14.15 0.88 16.93
N VAL A 380 13.63 2.02 17.42
CA VAL A 380 14.37 2.90 18.35
C VAL A 380 14.64 2.16 19.67
N ALA A 381 13.63 1.50 20.24
CA ALA A 381 13.81 0.71 21.46
C ALA A 381 14.83 -0.43 21.26
N LEU A 382 14.75 -1.15 20.13
CA LEU A 382 15.74 -2.16 19.77
C LEU A 382 17.13 -1.58 19.61
N THR A 383 17.28 -0.38 19.03
CA THR A 383 18.58 0.28 18.88
C THR A 383 19.21 0.52 20.26
N VAL A 384 18.45 1.09 21.19
CA VAL A 384 18.92 1.34 22.55
C VAL A 384 19.36 0.04 23.21
N VAL A 385 18.52 -1.01 23.15
CA VAL A 385 18.82 -2.32 23.75
C VAL A 385 20.07 -2.96 23.14
N ASN A 386 20.23 -2.93 21.81
CA ASN A 386 21.40 -3.49 21.14
C ASN A 386 22.67 -2.70 21.46
N VAL A 387 22.62 -1.37 21.47
CA VAL A 387 23.76 -0.52 21.82
C VAL A 387 24.17 -0.72 23.27
N SER A 388 23.21 -0.77 24.21
CA SER A 388 23.50 -1.08 25.62
C SER A 388 24.12 -2.47 25.77
N SER A 389 23.58 -3.47 25.05
CA SER A 389 24.12 -4.83 25.04
C SER A 389 25.56 -4.87 24.51
N LEU A 390 25.83 -4.20 23.38
CA LEU A 390 27.18 -4.05 22.83
C LEU A 390 28.13 -3.41 23.84
N LEU A 391 27.73 -2.31 24.48
CA LEU A 391 28.56 -1.62 25.48
C LEU A 391 28.87 -2.50 26.69
N VAL A 392 27.88 -3.24 27.19
CA VAL A 392 28.07 -4.19 28.30
C VAL A 392 29.05 -5.28 27.92
N TRP A 393 28.92 -5.87 26.73
CA TRP A 393 29.81 -6.95 26.29
C TRP A 393 31.21 -6.45 25.93
N LEU A 394 31.32 -5.25 25.36
CA LEU A 394 32.60 -4.59 25.14
C LEU A 394 33.30 -4.33 26.47
N LEU A 395 32.57 -3.85 27.49
CA LEU A 395 33.12 -3.68 28.84
C LEU A 395 33.54 -5.02 29.46
N LYS A 396 32.70 -6.07 29.41
CA LYS A 396 33.02 -7.40 29.96
C LYS A 396 34.26 -8.04 29.34
N LEU A 397 34.46 -7.86 28.03
CA LEU A 397 35.53 -8.55 27.28
C LEU A 397 36.81 -7.71 27.16
N VAL A 398 36.69 -6.39 26.95
CA VAL A 398 37.84 -5.50 26.70
C VAL A 398 38.35 -4.86 27.98
N ALA A 399 37.47 -4.35 28.86
CA ALA A 399 37.91 -3.81 30.13
C ALA A 399 38.21 -4.96 31.09
N GLN A 400 39.44 -5.04 31.62
CA GLN A 400 39.80 -6.03 32.62
C GLN A 400 38.91 -5.84 33.86
N PRO A 401 38.09 -6.84 34.23
CA PRO A 401 37.34 -6.75 35.47
C PRO A 401 38.30 -6.87 36.66
N CYS A 402 38.12 -6.05 37.69
CA CYS A 402 38.71 -6.32 39.00
C CYS A 402 38.00 -7.54 39.61
N GLY A 403 38.49 -8.76 39.35
CA GLY A 403 37.86 -9.98 39.83
C GLY A 403 38.66 -11.25 39.55
N PRO A 404 38.20 -12.41 40.05
CA PRO A 404 38.89 -13.70 39.91
C PRO A 404 39.01 -14.19 38.46
N THR A 405 38.31 -13.55 37.51
CA THR A 405 38.39 -13.82 36.08
C THR A 405 39.41 -12.96 35.33
N ALA A 406 40.11 -12.04 36.01
CA ALA A 406 41.06 -11.11 35.39
C ALA A 406 42.26 -11.80 34.73
N SER A 407 42.68 -12.95 35.25
CA SER A 407 43.78 -13.77 34.72
C SER A 407 43.38 -14.68 33.56
N LEU A 408 42.08 -14.80 33.26
CA LEU A 408 41.60 -15.69 32.21
C LEU A 408 41.79 -15.07 30.82
N PRO A 409 42.19 -15.89 29.82
CA PRO A 409 42.20 -15.47 28.42
C PRO A 409 40.78 -15.07 27.97
N VAL A 410 40.69 -14.17 27.00
CA VAL A 410 39.42 -13.49 26.64
C VAL A 410 38.32 -14.47 26.24
N ASP A 411 38.65 -15.51 25.47
CA ASP A 411 37.70 -16.53 25.05
C ASP A 411 37.22 -17.43 26.22
N ALA A 412 38.08 -17.65 27.23
CA ALA A 412 37.65 -18.32 28.46
C ALA A 412 36.73 -17.41 29.29
N ARG A 413 36.99 -16.10 29.32
CA ARG A 413 36.09 -15.13 29.96
C ARG A 413 34.71 -15.13 29.28
N LEU A 414 34.67 -15.14 27.94
CA LEU A 414 33.41 -15.27 27.20
C LEU A 414 32.65 -16.54 27.61
N LEU A 415 33.32 -17.70 27.63
CA LEU A 415 32.70 -18.96 28.02
C LEU A 415 32.13 -18.92 29.45
N VAL A 416 32.87 -18.35 30.40
CA VAL A 416 32.43 -18.18 31.80
C VAL A 416 31.24 -17.22 31.91
N TYR A 417 31.25 -16.09 31.19
CA TYR A 417 30.11 -15.17 31.17
C TYR A 417 28.87 -15.80 30.54
N MET A 418 29.02 -16.58 29.47
CA MET A 418 27.91 -17.32 28.87
C MET A 418 27.39 -18.43 29.79
N ALA A 419 28.27 -19.12 30.52
CA ALA A 419 27.89 -20.08 31.54
C ALA A 419 27.08 -19.40 32.67
N GLN A 420 27.49 -18.21 33.08
CA GLN A 420 26.80 -17.42 34.12
C GLN A 420 25.38 -17.06 33.70
N GLU A 421 25.17 -16.71 32.44
CA GLU A 421 23.85 -16.32 31.94
C GLU A 421 22.92 -17.52 31.66
N ASN A 422 23.48 -18.67 31.28
CA ASN A 422 22.70 -19.75 30.65
C ASN A 422 22.79 -21.14 31.31
N ALA A 423 23.88 -21.44 32.04
CA ALA A 423 24.19 -22.76 32.57
C ALA A 423 24.11 -22.86 34.12
N GLY A 424 24.26 -21.73 34.83
CA GLY A 424 24.11 -21.65 36.29
C GLY A 424 25.43 -21.64 37.06
N PRO A 425 25.38 -21.40 38.39
CA PRO A 425 26.56 -21.08 39.20
C PRO A 425 27.54 -22.25 39.36
N GLU A 426 27.06 -23.50 39.36
CA GLU A 426 27.92 -24.68 39.47
C GLU A 426 28.86 -24.80 38.27
N VAL A 427 28.32 -24.60 37.06
CA VAL A 427 29.09 -24.66 35.81
C VAL A 427 30.08 -23.49 35.74
N VAL A 428 29.67 -22.30 36.21
CA VAL A 428 30.57 -21.13 36.33
C VAL A 428 31.75 -21.45 37.24
N ALA A 429 31.51 -21.97 38.44
CA ALA A 429 32.56 -22.29 39.40
C ALA A 429 33.53 -23.35 38.83
N ALA A 430 33.00 -24.35 38.12
CA ALA A 430 33.82 -25.38 37.50
C ALA A 430 34.76 -24.82 36.42
N PHE A 431 34.26 -23.91 35.56
CA PHE A 431 35.09 -23.28 34.54
C PHE A 431 36.01 -22.20 35.10
N SER A 432 35.59 -21.37 36.06
CA SER A 432 36.41 -20.27 36.59
C SER A 432 37.59 -20.74 37.45
N HIS A 433 37.44 -21.86 38.16
CA HIS A 433 38.48 -22.42 39.05
C HIS A 433 39.31 -23.53 38.40
N SER A 434 39.11 -23.80 37.11
CA SER A 434 39.89 -24.84 36.43
C SER A 434 41.35 -24.42 36.32
N ARG A 435 42.24 -25.21 36.94
CA ARG A 435 43.70 -25.02 36.86
C ARG A 435 44.26 -25.14 35.44
N VAL A 436 43.44 -25.62 34.49
CA VAL A 436 43.86 -25.80 33.10
C VAL A 436 44.15 -24.46 32.41
N TRP A 437 43.54 -23.37 32.87
CA TRP A 437 43.79 -22.03 32.35
C TRP A 437 45.14 -21.43 32.76
N GLU A 438 45.72 -21.89 33.87
CA GLU A 438 46.98 -21.36 34.44
C GLU A 438 48.24 -22.04 33.88
N LYS A 439 48.11 -23.18 33.20
CA LYS A 439 49.23 -23.89 32.52
C LYS A 439 49.68 -23.17 31.25
N GLY A 440 49.98 -21.87 31.38
CA GLY A 440 50.42 -20.99 30.31
C GLY A 440 51.94 -20.96 30.10
N ASP A 441 52.74 -21.28 31.12
CA ASP A 441 54.20 -21.30 30.99
C ASP A 441 54.77 -22.45 31.80
N GLY A 442 55.40 -23.42 31.12
CA GLY A 442 56.21 -24.40 31.82
C GLY A 442 56.38 -25.70 31.06
N LYS A 443 57.60 -25.88 30.56
CA LYS A 443 58.27 -27.19 30.57
C LYS A 443 58.16 -27.80 31.97
N GLU A 444 57.03 -28.41 32.31
CA GLU A 444 56.97 -29.38 33.41
C GLU A 444 57.15 -30.75 32.76
N SER A 445 58.41 -31.13 32.67
CA SER A 445 58.81 -32.54 32.60
C SER A 445 58.07 -33.31 33.68
N ILE A 446 57.18 -34.19 33.24
CA ILE A 446 56.59 -35.25 34.06
C ILE A 446 57.76 -35.97 34.76
N PRO A 447 57.85 -35.97 36.09
CA PRO A 447 58.72 -36.95 36.75
C PRO A 447 58.05 -38.31 36.54
N LEU A 448 58.63 -39.10 35.64
CA LEU A 448 58.46 -40.54 35.64
C LEU A 448 59.04 -41.03 36.97
N SER A 449 58.18 -41.31 37.94
CA SER A 449 58.52 -42.11 39.11
C SER A 449 58.29 -43.58 38.74
N GLU A 450 59.38 -44.33 38.65
CA GLU A 450 59.43 -45.80 38.73
C GLU A 450 58.92 -46.33 40.07
#